data_AF-A0A9X1P1U1-F1
#
_entry.id   AF-A0A9X1P1U1-F1
#
_cell.length_a   1.000
_cell.length_b   1.000
_cell.length_c   1.000
_cell.angle_alpha   90.00
_cell.angle_beta   90.00
_cell.angle_gamma   90.00
#
_symmetry.space_group_name_H-M   'P 1'
#
loop_
_entity.id
_entity.type
_entity.pdbx_description
1 polymer ?
#
loop_
_entity_poly.entity_id
_entity_poly.type
_entity_poly.pdbx_seq_one_letter_code
_entity_poly.pdbx_strand_id
1 'polypeptide(L)'
;MLPSFLRLAAAALLSLTVAGCTSSASNRSTVMAGAPVTTAGSLVQPAAYAPTVNEAKPYFISFRARNAESYGHTFVVFGQFDANGRVPYDSTGTLVPSMTEVAGLHPASTSVIPYMVGHILPVPSETGASDGDTERQYLLAEWTIPLTAAQYQEIAAYIHDLQDRSPVWNAATYNCSAFVGDIARHMGFKTPSPLHLPKNYINDLRAMNS
;
A
#
# COMPACT_ATOMS: atom_id res chain seq x y z
N MET A 1 44.53 -28.77 29.88
CA MET A 1 43.64 -27.73 29.33
C MET A 1 42.25 -27.97 29.90
N LEU A 2 41.78 -26.99 30.69
CA LEU A 2 40.46 -26.88 31.37
C LEU A 2 39.36 -26.50 30.33
N PRO A 3 38.04 -26.44 30.64
CA PRO A 3 37.36 -26.66 31.94
C PRO A 3 36.05 -27.51 31.85
N SER A 4 35.49 -28.18 32.88
CA SER A 4 34.78 -27.71 34.10
C SER A 4 33.83 -26.53 33.81
N PHE A 5 32.52 -26.56 34.01
CA PHE A 5 31.86 -26.62 35.30
C PHE A 5 30.37 -26.93 35.09
N LEU A 6 29.92 -28.05 35.63
CA LEU A 6 28.55 -28.24 36.07
C LEU A 6 28.49 -27.71 37.51
N ARG A 7 27.66 -26.70 37.80
CA ARG A 7 27.00 -26.44 39.11
C ARG A 7 26.36 -25.05 39.17
N LEU A 8 25.07 -25.08 39.55
CA LEU A 8 24.28 -24.08 40.28
C LEU A 8 23.07 -23.53 39.53
N ALA A 9 21.94 -24.18 39.80
CA ALA A 9 20.62 -23.58 39.73
C ALA A 9 20.47 -22.51 40.83
N ALA A 10 19.89 -21.36 40.49
CA ALA A 10 19.11 -20.54 41.40
C ALA A 10 18.17 -19.67 40.57
N ALA A 11 16.89 -20.01 40.61
CA ALA A 11 15.80 -19.16 40.15
C ALA A 11 15.70 -17.95 41.08
N ALA A 12 15.60 -16.74 40.51
CA ALA A 12 15.16 -15.54 41.22
C ALA A 12 14.12 -14.83 40.37
N LEU A 13 12.86 -15.12 40.67
CA LEU A 13 11.72 -14.26 40.38
C LEU A 13 11.90 -12.97 41.17
N LEU A 14 11.91 -11.82 40.49
CA LEU A 14 11.72 -10.53 41.14
C LEU A 14 10.71 -9.69 40.34
N SER A 15 9.46 -9.79 40.78
CA SER A 15 8.35 -8.91 40.48
C SER A 15 8.57 -7.55 41.16
N LEU A 16 8.65 -6.47 40.37
CA LEU A 16 8.58 -5.10 40.89
C LEU A 16 7.47 -4.30 40.18
N THR A 17 6.32 -4.32 40.87
CA THR A 17 5.37 -3.23 41.13
C THR A 17 5.20 -2.08 40.12
N VAL A 18 3.95 -2.00 39.65
CA VAL A 18 3.24 -0.92 38.95
C VAL A 18 3.50 0.47 39.53
N ALA A 19 3.95 1.41 38.71
CA ALA A 19 3.78 2.85 38.91
C ALA A 19 2.70 3.34 37.94
N GLY A 20 1.46 3.42 38.42
CA GLY A 20 0.35 3.99 37.68
C GLY A 20 0.34 5.51 37.83
N CYS A 21 0.67 6.23 36.75
CA CYS A 21 0.35 7.64 36.63
C CYS A 21 -1.03 7.77 36.01
N THR A 22 -2.06 7.81 36.86
CA THR A 22 -3.42 8.22 36.47
C THR A 22 -3.44 9.73 36.24
N SER A 23 -3.35 10.16 34.98
CA SER A 23 -3.72 11.52 34.61
C SER A 23 -5.25 11.61 34.58
N SER A 24 -5.83 12.07 35.69
CA SER A 24 -7.22 12.50 35.74
C SER A 24 -7.37 13.79 34.93
N ALA A 25 -7.70 13.68 33.65
CA ALA A 25 -8.28 14.80 32.91
C ALA A 25 -9.70 15.02 33.47
N SER A 26 -9.85 16.10 34.25
CA SER A 26 -11.15 16.54 34.75
C SER A 26 -12.10 16.76 33.57
N ASN A 27 -13.11 15.91 33.49
CA ASN A 27 -14.27 16.11 32.65
C ASN A 27 -15.12 17.23 33.26
N ARG A 28 -14.81 18.48 32.90
CA ARG A 28 -15.61 19.65 33.28
C ARG A 28 -16.15 20.31 32.02
N SER A 29 -17.06 19.61 31.35
CA SER A 29 -17.99 20.23 30.42
C SER A 29 -19.25 20.59 31.19
N THR A 30 -19.25 21.79 31.75
CA THR A 30 -20.43 22.49 32.21
C THR A 30 -21.48 22.45 31.09
N VAL A 31 -22.64 21.88 31.40
CA VAL A 31 -23.80 21.87 30.52
C VAL A 31 -24.26 23.31 30.32
N MET A 32 -23.87 23.92 29.21
CA MET A 32 -24.59 25.07 28.67
C MET A 32 -25.61 24.54 27.67
N ALA A 33 -26.83 24.37 28.15
CA ALA A 33 -28.01 24.20 27.30
C ALA A 33 -28.14 25.44 26.41
N GLY A 34 -28.03 25.28 25.09
CA GLY A 34 -28.34 26.37 24.15
C GLY A 34 -27.57 26.44 22.83
N ALA A 35 -26.65 25.53 22.50
CA ALA A 35 -26.01 25.53 21.18
C ALA A 35 -26.78 24.65 20.18
N PRO A 36 -26.99 25.08 18.92
CA PRO A 36 -27.70 24.28 17.93
C PRO A 36 -26.90 22.99 17.68
N VAL A 37 -27.62 21.87 17.70
CA VAL A 37 -27.10 20.56 17.30
C VAL A 37 -26.79 20.65 15.81
N THR A 38 -25.54 20.96 15.46
CA THR A 38 -25.01 20.61 14.16
C THR A 38 -24.90 19.09 14.16
N THR A 39 -25.85 18.46 13.49
CA THR A 39 -25.82 17.06 13.10
C THR A 39 -24.42 16.79 12.57
N ALA A 40 -23.66 15.92 13.24
CA ALA A 40 -22.44 15.36 12.71
C ALA A 40 -22.83 14.49 11.52
N GLY A 41 -23.10 15.13 10.37
CA GLY A 41 -22.99 14.46 9.10
C GLY A 41 -21.56 13.98 9.03
N SER A 42 -21.39 12.67 8.87
CA SER A 42 -20.09 12.07 8.58
C SER A 42 -19.39 12.94 7.55
N LEU A 43 -18.38 13.68 7.99
CA LEU A 43 -17.47 14.37 7.10
C LEU A 43 -16.75 13.24 6.37
N VAL A 44 -17.29 12.83 5.23
CA VAL A 44 -16.49 12.15 4.21
C VAL A 44 -15.43 13.18 3.87
N GLN A 45 -14.27 13.07 4.54
CA GLN A 45 -13.11 13.86 4.20
C GLN A 45 -12.91 13.66 2.69
N PRO A 46 -12.91 14.73 1.88
CA PRO A 46 -12.52 14.59 0.49
C PRO A 46 -11.18 13.85 0.48
N ALA A 47 -11.05 12.79 -0.32
CA ALA A 47 -9.79 12.07 -0.43
C ALA A 47 -8.68 13.12 -0.60
N ALA A 48 -7.60 13.05 0.17
CA ALA A 48 -6.52 14.06 0.14
C ALA A 48 -5.89 14.20 -1.27
N TYR A 49 -6.22 13.25 -2.16
CA TYR A 49 -5.79 13.13 -3.54
C TYR A 49 -6.90 13.43 -4.56
N ALA A 50 -8.04 13.95 -4.13
CA ALA A 50 -9.13 14.39 -4.99
C ALA A 50 -8.66 15.51 -5.94
N PRO A 51 -9.23 15.63 -7.14
CA PRO A 51 -8.87 16.68 -8.09
C PRO A 51 -9.18 18.08 -7.52
N THR A 52 -8.13 18.84 -7.22
CA THR A 52 -8.21 20.29 -6.96
C THR A 52 -7.92 21.05 -8.24
N VAL A 53 -8.63 22.16 -8.46
CA VAL A 53 -8.67 22.84 -9.78
C VAL A 53 -7.54 23.84 -10.02
N ASN A 54 -6.64 24.05 -9.05
CA ASN A 54 -5.70 25.19 -9.06
C ASN A 54 -4.21 24.86 -8.88
N GLU A 55 -3.83 23.58 -8.77
CA GLU A 55 -2.42 23.20 -8.61
C GLU A 55 -1.93 22.39 -9.80
N ALA A 56 -0.69 22.67 -10.24
CA ALA A 56 -0.02 21.87 -11.25
C ALA A 56 0.18 20.44 -10.73
N LYS A 57 -0.16 19.46 -11.57
CA LYS A 57 -0.04 18.03 -11.24
C LYS A 57 0.91 17.32 -12.21
N PRO A 58 2.23 17.60 -12.12
CA PRO A 58 3.20 17.02 -13.05
C PRO A 58 3.55 15.56 -12.73
N TYR A 59 3.11 15.05 -11.57
CA TYR A 59 3.35 13.68 -11.13
C TYR A 59 2.09 12.83 -11.28
N PHE A 60 2.26 11.53 -11.15
CA PHE A 60 1.15 10.59 -11.16
C PHE A 60 1.40 9.39 -10.26
N ILE A 61 0.31 8.73 -9.91
CA ILE A 61 0.29 7.33 -9.50
C ILE A 61 -0.78 6.62 -10.33
N SER A 62 -0.47 5.42 -10.78
CA SER A 62 -1.29 4.62 -11.66
C SER A 62 -1.50 3.25 -11.04
N PHE A 63 -2.75 2.96 -10.70
CA PHE A 63 -3.20 1.67 -10.21
C PHE A 63 -3.43 0.74 -11.39
N ARG A 64 -2.72 -0.39 -11.43
CA ARG A 64 -2.63 -1.22 -12.63
C ARG A 64 -2.91 -2.68 -12.33
N ALA A 65 -3.44 -3.35 -13.33
CA ALA A 65 -3.45 -4.79 -13.42
C ALA A 65 -2.92 -5.23 -14.77
N ARG A 66 -2.15 -6.32 -14.79
CA ARG A 66 -1.65 -6.93 -16.02
C ARG A 66 -1.91 -8.42 -16.06
N ASN A 67 -1.81 -8.99 -17.27
CA ASN A 67 -1.89 -10.42 -17.47
C ASN A 67 -0.59 -11.07 -16.98
N ALA A 68 -0.71 -12.14 -16.20
CA ALA A 68 0.43 -12.92 -15.73
C ALA A 68 0.32 -14.36 -16.20
N GLU A 69 1.42 -15.11 -16.12
CA GLU A 69 1.39 -16.56 -16.26
C GLU A 69 0.53 -17.23 -15.16
N SER A 70 0.24 -16.48 -14.07
CA SER A 70 -0.70 -16.83 -13.00
C SER A 70 -2.03 -16.06 -13.12
N TYR A 71 -2.76 -15.86 -12.01
CA TYR A 71 -4.06 -15.14 -11.94
C TYR A 71 -3.99 -13.63 -12.21
N GLY A 72 -2.87 -13.12 -12.74
CA GLY A 72 -2.58 -11.70 -12.96
C GLY A 72 -1.81 -11.07 -11.81
N HIS A 73 -1.46 -9.78 -11.97
CA HIS A 73 -0.79 -9.00 -10.92
C HIS A 73 -1.41 -7.61 -10.81
N THR A 74 -1.69 -7.14 -9.59
CA THR A 74 -1.97 -5.73 -9.31
C THR A 74 -0.73 -5.05 -8.76
N PHE A 75 -0.46 -3.85 -9.23
CA PHE A 75 0.70 -3.05 -8.85
C PHE A 75 0.39 -1.56 -9.04
N VAL A 76 1.29 -0.71 -8.58
CA VAL A 76 1.26 0.72 -8.88
C VAL A 76 2.50 1.14 -9.65
N VAL A 77 2.32 2.13 -10.50
CA VAL A 77 3.41 2.87 -11.15
C VAL A 77 3.26 4.33 -10.81
N PHE A 78 4.33 4.95 -10.31
CA PHE A 78 4.32 6.34 -9.90
C PHE A 78 5.57 7.05 -10.41
N GLY A 79 5.45 8.35 -10.63
CA GLY A 79 6.54 9.13 -11.21
C GLY A 79 6.09 10.43 -11.84
N GLN A 80 6.85 10.89 -12.82
CA GLN A 80 6.58 12.12 -13.57
C GLN A 80 5.90 11.81 -14.89
N PHE A 81 4.89 12.60 -15.24
CA PHE A 81 4.36 12.57 -16.60
C PHE A 81 5.41 13.02 -17.61
N ASP A 82 5.28 12.56 -18.86
CA ASP A 82 6.04 13.08 -19.99
C ASP A 82 5.64 14.53 -20.33
N ALA A 83 6.35 15.14 -21.28
CA ALA A 83 6.06 16.51 -21.73
C ALA A 83 4.63 16.71 -22.29
N ASN A 84 3.91 15.63 -22.59
CA ASN A 84 2.53 15.64 -23.10
C ASN A 84 1.50 15.29 -22.02
N GLY A 85 1.91 15.17 -20.74
CA GLY A 85 1.02 14.81 -19.65
C GLY A 85 0.61 13.33 -19.64
N ARG A 86 1.42 12.44 -20.22
CA ARG A 86 1.15 10.99 -20.30
C ARG A 86 2.12 10.21 -19.44
N VAL A 87 1.72 9.03 -18.97
CA VAL A 87 2.66 8.09 -18.35
C VAL A 87 3.76 7.77 -19.38
N PRO A 88 5.05 7.95 -19.05
CA PRO A 88 6.12 7.83 -20.02
C PRO A 88 6.41 6.36 -20.35
N TYR A 89 6.35 6.03 -21.64
CA TYR A 89 6.82 4.77 -22.20
C TYR A 89 7.77 5.05 -23.36
N ASP A 90 8.74 4.17 -23.57
CA ASP A 90 9.63 4.21 -24.71
C ASP A 90 8.96 3.73 -26.01
N SER A 91 9.72 3.69 -27.10
CA SER A 91 9.24 3.25 -28.42
C SER A 91 8.84 1.76 -28.47
N THR A 92 9.26 0.96 -27.50
CA THR A 92 8.90 -0.46 -27.37
C THR A 92 7.62 -0.66 -26.56
N GLY A 93 7.10 0.40 -25.94
CA GLY A 93 5.96 0.34 -25.04
C GLY A 93 6.34 -0.11 -23.63
N THR A 94 7.61 0.07 -23.23
CA THR A 94 8.12 -0.21 -21.88
C THR A 94 8.20 1.09 -21.08
N LEU A 95 7.88 1.07 -19.79
CA LEU A 95 8.00 2.24 -18.91
C LEU A 95 9.41 2.84 -18.95
N VAL A 96 9.50 4.17 -18.94
CA VAL A 96 10.81 4.86 -18.89
C VAL A 96 11.34 4.86 -17.46
N PRO A 97 12.43 4.12 -17.14
CA PRO A 97 12.85 3.91 -15.75
C PRO A 97 13.39 5.18 -15.07
N SER A 98 13.88 6.15 -15.84
CA SER A 98 14.36 7.44 -15.30
C SER A 98 13.23 8.36 -14.84
N MET A 99 11.98 8.04 -15.15
CA MET A 99 10.81 8.87 -14.84
C MET A 99 9.77 8.15 -13.97
N THR A 100 9.92 6.84 -13.77
CA THR A 100 8.90 6.00 -13.14
C THR A 100 9.50 4.95 -12.24
N GLU A 101 8.75 4.64 -11.19
CA GLU A 101 9.00 3.55 -10.26
C GLU A 101 7.80 2.61 -10.27
N VAL A 102 8.06 1.32 -10.00
CA VAL A 102 7.04 0.27 -9.92
C VAL A 102 7.05 -0.30 -8.50
N ALA A 103 5.88 -0.40 -7.89
CA ALA A 103 5.71 -1.09 -6.62
C ALA A 103 4.57 -2.11 -6.71
N GLY A 104 4.89 -3.36 -6.41
CA GLY A 104 3.97 -4.49 -6.36
C GLY A 104 4.22 -5.32 -5.11
N LEU A 105 3.51 -6.44 -4.96
CA LEU A 105 3.85 -7.45 -3.96
C LEU A 105 3.62 -8.84 -4.54
N HIS A 106 4.69 -9.60 -4.71
CA HIS A 106 4.67 -10.95 -5.26
C HIS A 106 5.69 -11.84 -4.54
N PRO A 107 5.58 -13.19 -4.64
CA PRO A 107 6.63 -14.07 -4.18
C PRO A 107 8.00 -13.66 -4.74
N ALA A 108 9.04 -13.77 -3.92
CA ALA A 108 10.44 -13.56 -4.31
C ALA A 108 10.97 -14.74 -5.13
N SER A 109 10.29 -15.05 -6.25
CA SER A 109 10.60 -16.17 -7.13
C SER A 109 9.89 -16.03 -8.46
N THR A 110 10.51 -16.60 -9.50
CA THR A 110 9.89 -16.82 -10.82
C THR A 110 9.32 -18.23 -10.97
N SER A 111 9.49 -19.11 -9.97
CA SER A 111 8.96 -20.47 -9.99
C SER A 111 7.50 -20.50 -9.57
N VAL A 112 6.69 -21.38 -10.17
CA VAL A 112 5.32 -21.65 -9.73
C VAL A 112 5.24 -22.22 -8.31
N ILE A 113 6.31 -22.84 -7.80
CA ILE A 113 6.27 -23.54 -6.52
C ILE A 113 6.01 -22.58 -5.33
N PRO A 114 6.77 -21.49 -5.13
CA PRO A 114 6.44 -20.50 -4.09
C PRO A 114 5.07 -19.87 -4.23
N TYR A 115 4.57 -19.68 -5.46
CA TYR A 115 3.19 -19.21 -5.67
C TYR A 115 2.16 -20.21 -5.13
N MET A 116 2.36 -21.51 -5.36
CA MET A 116 1.46 -22.54 -4.84
C MET A 116 1.56 -22.67 -3.31
N VAL A 117 2.79 -22.71 -2.77
CA VAL A 117 3.03 -22.78 -1.31
C VAL A 117 2.40 -21.58 -0.60
N GLY A 118 2.51 -20.39 -1.20
CA GLY A 118 1.97 -19.14 -0.68
C GLY A 118 0.45 -19.07 -0.55
N HIS A 119 -0.30 -20.06 -1.06
CA HIS A 119 -1.73 -20.20 -0.77
C HIS A 119 -2.00 -20.81 0.60
N ILE A 120 -1.03 -21.51 1.20
CA ILE A 120 -1.17 -22.22 2.46
C ILE A 120 -0.29 -21.58 3.55
N LEU A 121 0.96 -21.24 3.23
CA LEU A 121 1.93 -20.67 4.17
C LEU A 121 2.52 -19.39 3.60
N PRO A 122 2.79 -18.35 4.40
CA PRO A 122 3.51 -17.16 3.93
C PRO A 122 4.87 -17.53 3.33
N VAL A 123 5.23 -16.88 2.22
CA VAL A 123 6.53 -17.03 1.54
C VAL A 123 7.23 -15.68 1.45
N PRO A 124 8.57 -15.63 1.33
CA PRO A 124 9.28 -14.37 1.08
C PRO A 124 8.73 -13.64 -0.15
N SER A 125 8.69 -12.31 -0.08
CA SER A 125 8.20 -11.46 -1.16
C SER A 125 9.24 -10.48 -1.70
N GLU A 126 8.99 -10.06 -2.93
CA GLU A 126 9.61 -8.91 -3.56
C GLU A 126 8.53 -7.86 -3.81
N THR A 127 8.96 -6.59 -3.85
CA THR A 127 8.04 -5.46 -3.92
C THR A 127 8.29 -4.50 -5.08
N GLY A 128 9.23 -4.83 -5.96
CA GLY A 128 9.52 -4.08 -7.18
C GLY A 128 8.62 -4.50 -8.35
N ALA A 129 9.14 -4.29 -9.57
CA ALA A 129 8.49 -4.80 -10.78
C ALA A 129 8.64 -6.32 -10.89
N SER A 130 7.55 -7.00 -11.27
CA SER A 130 7.57 -8.37 -11.77
C SER A 130 7.49 -8.39 -13.30
N ASP A 131 7.78 -9.56 -13.90
CA ASP A 131 7.72 -9.75 -15.34
C ASP A 131 6.38 -9.31 -15.95
N GLY A 132 6.44 -8.40 -16.93
CA GLY A 132 5.28 -7.83 -17.61
C GLY A 132 4.63 -6.61 -16.95
N ASP A 133 5.13 -6.12 -15.80
CA ASP A 133 4.60 -4.91 -15.15
C ASP A 133 5.03 -3.62 -15.86
N THR A 134 6.10 -3.67 -16.66
CA THR A 134 6.66 -2.49 -17.33
C THR A 134 6.13 -2.27 -18.74
N GLU A 135 5.63 -3.33 -19.38
CA GLU A 135 5.25 -3.35 -20.78
C GLU A 135 3.76 -3.13 -20.93
N ARG A 136 3.39 -2.09 -21.68
CA ARG A 136 2.00 -1.69 -21.90
C ARG A 136 1.15 -2.80 -22.52
N GLN A 137 1.76 -3.67 -23.32
CA GLN A 137 1.06 -4.77 -24.02
C GLN A 137 0.39 -5.78 -23.07
N TYR A 138 0.85 -5.89 -21.83
CA TYR A 138 0.29 -6.81 -20.85
C TYR A 138 -0.78 -6.16 -19.94
N LEU A 139 -0.98 -4.84 -20.03
CA LEU A 139 -1.95 -4.14 -19.19
C LEU A 139 -3.40 -4.57 -19.50
N LEU A 140 -4.13 -4.90 -18.43
CA LEU A 140 -5.53 -5.30 -18.45
C LEU A 140 -6.47 -4.21 -17.91
N ALA A 141 -5.98 -3.41 -16.96
CA ALA A 141 -6.70 -2.28 -16.38
C ALA A 141 -5.73 -1.23 -15.86
N GLU A 142 -6.13 0.03 -15.93
CA GLU A 142 -5.35 1.17 -15.45
C GLU A 142 -6.28 2.25 -14.90
N TRP A 143 -5.93 2.80 -13.74
CA TRP A 143 -6.53 4.01 -13.18
C TRP A 143 -5.44 4.95 -12.69
N THR A 144 -5.23 6.04 -13.44
CA THR A 144 -4.16 7.01 -13.19
C THR A 144 -4.70 8.26 -12.53
N ILE A 145 -4.03 8.67 -11.46
CA ILE A 145 -4.38 9.84 -10.66
C ILE A 145 -3.23 10.86 -10.77
N PRO A 146 -3.52 12.07 -11.25
CA PRO A 146 -2.53 13.14 -11.31
C PRO A 146 -2.29 13.73 -9.91
N LEU A 147 -1.02 13.93 -9.58
CA LEU A 147 -0.51 14.33 -8.28
C LEU A 147 0.24 15.65 -8.34
N THR A 148 0.05 16.49 -7.32
CA THR A 148 0.91 17.65 -7.07
C THR A 148 2.26 17.18 -6.54
N ALA A 149 3.27 18.06 -6.52
CA ALA A 149 4.60 17.71 -6.00
C ALA A 149 4.55 17.23 -4.54
N ALA A 150 3.76 17.90 -3.69
CA ALA A 150 3.60 17.53 -2.29
C ALA A 150 2.92 16.16 -2.13
N GLN A 151 1.85 15.91 -2.90
CA GLN A 151 1.15 14.62 -2.90
C GLN A 151 2.08 13.49 -3.35
N TYR A 152 2.90 13.73 -4.38
CA TYR A 152 3.85 12.74 -4.89
C TYR A 152 4.94 12.40 -3.86
N GLN A 153 5.55 13.42 -3.23
CA GLN A 153 6.58 13.20 -2.21
C GLN A 153 6.05 12.38 -1.03
N GLU A 154 4.84 12.69 -0.58
CA GLU A 154 4.20 11.97 0.51
C GLU A 154 3.92 10.51 0.13
N ILE A 155 3.27 10.28 -1.01
CA ILE A 155 2.83 8.92 -1.37
C ILE A 155 4.03 8.04 -1.75
N ALA A 156 5.05 8.60 -2.39
CA ALA A 156 6.29 7.88 -2.69
C ALA A 156 6.97 7.40 -1.41
N ALA A 157 7.09 8.27 -0.40
CA ALA A 157 7.66 7.91 0.89
C ALA A 157 6.85 6.80 1.59
N TYR A 158 5.52 6.90 1.56
CA TYR A 158 4.65 5.83 2.08
C TYR A 158 4.84 4.51 1.34
N ILE A 159 4.91 4.54 0.01
CA ILE A 159 5.12 3.34 -0.81
C ILE A 159 6.46 2.69 -0.47
N HIS A 160 7.55 3.46 -0.39
CA HIS A 160 8.87 2.94 -0.03
C HIS A 160 8.87 2.30 1.37
N ASP A 161 8.25 2.93 2.37
CA ASP A 161 8.07 2.33 3.70
C ASP A 161 7.22 1.05 3.67
N LEU A 162 6.15 1.04 2.86
CA LEU A 162 5.31 -0.15 2.71
C LEU A 162 6.07 -1.31 2.05
N GLN A 163 6.93 -1.02 1.06
CA GLN A 163 7.80 -2.01 0.43
C GLN A 163 8.76 -2.63 1.44
N ASP A 164 9.42 -1.82 2.28
CA ASP A 164 10.36 -2.27 3.31
C ASP A 164 9.69 -3.14 4.37
N ARG A 165 8.42 -2.84 4.71
CA ARG A 165 7.67 -3.54 5.75
C ARG A 165 6.82 -4.72 5.23
N SER A 166 6.94 -5.07 3.94
CA SER A 166 6.21 -6.19 3.33
C SER A 166 7.17 -7.33 2.92
N PRO A 167 7.79 -8.05 3.88
CA PRO A 167 8.79 -9.09 3.60
C PRO A 167 8.19 -10.44 3.19
N VAL A 168 6.87 -10.61 3.33
CA VAL A 168 6.17 -11.86 3.02
C VAL A 168 4.93 -11.63 2.17
N TRP A 169 4.62 -12.63 1.36
CA TRP A 169 3.42 -12.72 0.54
C TRP A 169 2.60 -13.96 0.92
N ASN A 170 1.28 -13.81 0.90
CA ASN A 170 0.34 -14.92 1.05
C ASN A 170 -0.92 -14.64 0.22
N ALA A 171 -1.34 -15.60 -0.61
CA ALA A 171 -2.43 -15.41 -1.57
C ALA A 171 -3.76 -15.00 -0.93
N ALA A 172 -4.04 -15.51 0.28
CA ALA A 172 -5.34 -15.34 0.94
C ALA A 172 -5.36 -14.14 1.92
N THR A 173 -4.25 -13.83 2.56
CA THR A 173 -4.20 -12.86 3.67
C THR A 173 -3.53 -11.54 3.29
N TYR A 174 -2.41 -11.57 2.56
CA TYR A 174 -1.69 -10.37 2.17
C TYR A 174 -0.98 -10.59 0.82
N ASN A 175 -1.65 -10.15 -0.24
CA ASN A 175 -1.28 -10.40 -1.62
C ASN A 175 -1.09 -9.07 -2.38
N CYS A 176 -0.85 -9.14 -3.69
CA CYS A 176 -0.67 -7.97 -4.55
C CYS A 176 -1.81 -6.94 -4.44
N SER A 177 -3.06 -7.38 -4.34
CA SER A 177 -4.22 -6.50 -4.26
C SER A 177 -4.42 -5.92 -2.87
N ALA A 178 -4.06 -6.66 -1.83
CA ALA A 178 -4.02 -6.12 -0.46
C ALA A 178 -2.99 -4.98 -0.35
N PHE A 179 -1.77 -5.19 -0.87
CA PHE A 179 -0.70 -4.19 -0.92
C PHE A 179 -1.13 -2.92 -1.68
N VAL A 180 -1.69 -3.07 -2.88
CA VAL A 180 -2.25 -1.95 -3.65
C VAL A 180 -3.41 -1.27 -2.91
N GLY A 181 -4.21 -2.05 -2.17
CA GLY A 181 -5.27 -1.54 -1.32
C GLY A 181 -4.78 -0.70 -0.15
N ASP A 182 -3.65 -1.03 0.46
CA ASP A 182 -3.03 -0.18 1.50
C ASP A 182 -2.65 1.19 0.94
N ILE A 183 -2.03 1.22 -0.25
CA ILE A 183 -1.69 2.47 -0.95
C ILE A 183 -2.96 3.28 -1.25
N ALA A 184 -3.98 2.64 -1.82
CA ALA A 184 -5.25 3.33 -2.12
C ALA A 184 -5.94 3.86 -0.86
N ARG A 185 -5.95 3.09 0.24
CA ARG A 185 -6.53 3.52 1.53
C ARG A 185 -5.75 4.65 2.16
N HIS A 186 -4.41 4.63 2.08
CA HIS A 186 -3.56 5.74 2.52
C HIS A 186 -3.88 7.03 1.78
N MET A 187 -4.18 6.91 0.47
CA MET A 187 -4.69 8.02 -0.34
C MET A 187 -6.15 8.42 -0.04
N GLY A 188 -6.83 7.74 0.89
CA GLY A 188 -8.22 8.02 1.26
C GLY A 188 -9.28 7.43 0.33
N PHE A 189 -8.91 6.48 -0.53
CA PHE A 189 -9.85 5.79 -1.41
C PHE A 189 -10.50 4.58 -0.74
N LYS A 190 -11.72 4.28 -1.18
CA LYS A 190 -12.37 3.00 -0.89
C LYS A 190 -11.70 1.90 -1.70
N THR A 191 -11.59 0.69 -1.15
CA THR A 191 -10.97 -0.44 -1.82
C THR A 191 -11.91 -1.64 -1.92
N PRO A 192 -11.91 -2.37 -3.05
CA PRO A 192 -12.60 -3.65 -3.15
C PRO A 192 -11.90 -4.74 -2.31
N SER A 193 -12.50 -5.93 -2.27
CA SER A 193 -11.88 -7.07 -1.60
C SER A 193 -10.57 -7.47 -2.31
N PRO A 194 -9.46 -7.71 -1.59
CA PRO A 194 -8.18 -8.11 -2.18
C PRO A 194 -8.18 -9.54 -2.75
N LEU A 195 -9.30 -10.27 -2.66
CA LEU A 195 -9.48 -11.57 -3.28
C LEU A 195 -10.06 -11.49 -4.70
N HIS A 196 -10.42 -10.30 -5.17
CA HIS A 196 -10.83 -10.12 -6.56
C HIS A 196 -9.66 -10.40 -7.50
N LEU A 197 -9.97 -10.93 -8.69
CA LEU A 197 -8.95 -11.01 -9.73
C LEU A 197 -8.40 -9.61 -10.05
N PRO A 198 -7.09 -9.46 -10.29
CA PRO A 198 -6.41 -8.18 -10.47
C PRO A 198 -7.12 -7.17 -11.38
N LYS A 199 -7.57 -7.61 -12.56
CA LYS A 199 -8.31 -6.75 -13.49
C LYS A 199 -9.59 -6.19 -12.86
N ASN A 200 -10.36 -7.04 -12.18
CA ASN A 200 -11.61 -6.65 -11.53
C ASN A 200 -11.32 -5.75 -10.34
N TYR A 201 -10.29 -6.07 -9.55
CA TYR A 201 -9.86 -5.24 -8.42
C TYR A 201 -9.61 -3.78 -8.86
N ILE A 202 -8.86 -3.55 -9.93
CA ILE A 202 -8.55 -2.20 -10.40
C ILE A 202 -9.77 -1.50 -11.01
N ASN A 203 -10.61 -2.23 -11.77
CA ASN A 203 -11.85 -1.66 -12.32
C ASN A 203 -12.82 -1.25 -11.20
N ASP A 204 -13.01 -2.11 -10.20
CA ASP A 204 -13.87 -1.84 -9.05
C ASP A 204 -13.30 -0.70 -8.19
N LEU A 205 -11.99 -0.69 -7.96
CA LEU A 205 -11.29 0.39 -7.28
C LEU A 205 -11.57 1.74 -7.95
N ARG A 206 -11.45 1.82 -9.27
CA ARG A 206 -11.82 3.02 -10.02
C ARG A 206 -13.29 3.37 -9.86
N ALA A 207 -14.19 2.40 -10.04
CA ALA A 207 -15.63 2.62 -10.00
C ALA A 207 -16.12 3.11 -8.62
N MET A 208 -15.47 2.69 -7.53
CA MET A 208 -15.80 3.12 -6.17
C MET A 208 -15.40 4.56 -5.84
N ASN A 209 -14.53 5.17 -6.65
CA ASN A 209 -13.86 6.45 -6.36
C ASN A 209 -13.92 7.46 -7.53
N SER A 210 -14.75 7.20 -8.55
CA SER A 210 -14.98 8.09 -9.70
C SER A 210 -16.31 8.83 -9.60
#